data_AF-A0A350HYM6-F1
#
_entry.id   AF-A0A350HYM6-F1
#
_cell.length_a   1.000
_cell.length_b   1.000
_cell.length_c   1.000
_cell.angle_alpha   90.00
_cell.angle_beta   90.00
_cell.angle_gamma   90.00
#
_symmetry.space_group_name_H-M   'P 1'
#
loop_
_entity.id
_entity.type
_entity.pdbx_description
1 polymer ?
#
loop_
_entity_poly.entity_id
_entity_poly.type
_entity_poly.pdbx_seq_one_letter_code
_entity_poly.pdbx_strand_id
1 'polypeptide(L)'
;FITIKTAFGEFVSDSVFVIQKPTPTITSFSPTSGQVGTRVTLTGNHFNGVSSVLLGDKEAAFQIVADSQILITVPADGMTGSLRVESPSGDSETESLFYLPASIDSFEPLKAIPGSELMIQGANFTGASKVRIGGKEAEILSVSLNEIVATVSSDALTGTVSVTTPAGSLATQHVFGVLPFIQGMTPVAGPIGTILQVMGMGFSEVKTVLIGELAVPFSVQSDGLIEIIVPSNAPSGQVTVINPAGLSISPDSFQLRMAADLSLEVMPLANPSSWKIPNVFSIKVHNAGPSTVRNFFLQHIVPSGSELVASSNPNGATEFAGSQVTSGIVSLEAGGTAHIIHTITTPHFGYEPHVFQIDTQIFDPSSVDQRIELNQPVLGPSIRLTIGHMDKRTHRLSWHPDLRGFELRAGSALSNPVSWSKLLSPLPLGESFMEFEHSEMNIFYILEPMAAGP
;
A
#
# COMPACT_ATOMS: atom_id res chain seq x y z
N PHE A 1 21.12 -25.84 85.69
CA PHE A 1 22.22 -25.30 86.52
C PHE A 1 23.45 -26.16 86.29
N ILE A 2 24.65 -25.58 86.28
CA ILE A 2 25.91 -26.34 86.19
C ILE A 2 26.43 -26.53 87.60
N THR A 3 26.79 -27.76 87.96
CA THR A 3 27.42 -28.10 89.23
C THR A 3 28.87 -28.48 89.01
N ILE A 4 29.78 -27.82 89.72
CA ILE A 4 31.21 -28.15 89.72
C ILE A 4 31.57 -28.70 91.11
N LYS A 5 32.15 -29.89 91.14
CA LYS A 5 32.69 -30.52 92.36
C LYS A 5 34.20 -30.55 92.32
N THR A 6 34.84 -30.08 93.39
CA THR A 6 36.28 -30.15 93.60
C THR A 6 36.59 -30.80 94.95
N ALA A 7 37.87 -31.07 95.22
CA ALA A 7 38.30 -31.57 96.53
C ALA A 7 37.99 -30.60 97.70
N PHE A 8 37.66 -29.34 97.43
CA PHE A 8 37.40 -28.30 98.43
C PHE A 8 35.91 -27.90 98.55
N GLY A 9 35.00 -28.51 97.77
CA GLY A 9 33.57 -28.24 97.86
C GLY A 9 32.82 -28.32 96.54
N GLU A 10 31.53 -28.00 96.61
CA GLU A 10 30.58 -27.99 95.50
C GLU A 10 30.05 -26.58 95.28
N PHE A 11 30.04 -26.13 94.03
CA PHE A 11 29.40 -24.88 93.63
C PHE A 11 28.37 -25.16 92.53
N VAL A 12 27.20 -24.53 92.64
CA VAL A 12 26.12 -24.61 91.66
C VAL A 12 25.91 -23.22 91.09
N SER A 13 25.81 -23.10 89.77
CA SER A 13 25.54 -21.81 89.12
C SER A 13 24.23 -21.17 89.63
N ASP A 14 24.16 -19.85 89.68
CA ASP A 14 22.93 -19.12 90.10
C ASP A 14 21.85 -19.07 89.01
N SER A 15 22.20 -19.45 87.77
CA SER A 15 21.31 -19.48 86.62
C SER A 15 21.22 -20.86 85.97
N VAL A 16 20.08 -21.14 85.34
CA VAL A 16 19.89 -22.35 84.54
C VAL A 16 20.78 -22.23 83.30
N PHE A 17 21.74 -23.14 83.16
CA PHE A 17 22.41 -23.38 81.89
C PHE A 17 21.42 -23.98 80.89
N VAL A 18 21.22 -23.28 79.78
CA VAL A 18 20.39 -23.73 78.66
C VAL A 18 21.33 -24.09 77.52
N ILE A 19 21.25 -25.34 77.03
CA ILE A 19 21.89 -25.72 75.78
C ILE A 19 21.02 -25.15 74.66
N GLN A 20 21.50 -24.10 73.98
CA GLN A 20 20.86 -23.64 72.75
C GLN A 20 21.18 -24.66 71.64
N LYS A 21 20.14 -25.29 71.10
CA LYS A 21 20.29 -26.11 69.91
C LYS A 21 20.49 -25.17 68.71
N PRO A 22 21.44 -25.46 67.81
CA PRO A 22 21.63 -24.66 66.61
C PRO A 22 20.38 -24.74 65.73
N THR A 23 20.07 -23.64 65.03
CA THR A 23 19.00 -23.63 64.02
C THR A 23 19.35 -24.59 62.89
N PRO A 24 18.35 -25.28 62.30
CA PRO A 24 18.56 -26.04 61.09
C PRO A 24 19.05 -25.11 59.98
N THR A 25 19.81 -25.66 59.03
CA THR A 25 20.28 -24.92 57.84
C THR A 25 20.12 -25.81 56.62
N ILE A 26 19.43 -25.33 55.58
CA ILE A 26 19.35 -26.01 54.28
C ILE A 26 20.46 -25.45 53.37
N THR A 27 21.33 -26.31 52.87
CA THR A 27 22.39 -25.92 51.92
C THR A 27 22.03 -26.18 50.46
N SER A 28 21.26 -27.25 50.21
CA SER A 28 20.82 -27.61 48.85
C SER A 28 19.68 -28.62 48.90
N PHE A 29 19.03 -28.83 47.76
CA PHE A 29 18.07 -29.92 47.58
C PHE A 29 18.17 -30.51 46.18
N SER A 30 17.79 -31.77 46.04
CA SER A 30 17.75 -32.46 44.74
C SER A 30 16.68 -33.55 44.72
N PRO A 31 15.91 -33.69 43.62
CA PRO A 31 15.94 -32.85 42.41
C PRO A 31 15.34 -31.45 42.63
N THR A 32 15.58 -30.51 41.70
CA THR A 32 15.04 -29.14 41.76
C THR A 32 13.63 -28.98 41.17
N SER A 33 13.12 -30.03 40.52
CA SER A 33 11.77 -30.07 39.97
C SER A 33 11.18 -31.48 40.03
N GLY A 34 9.87 -31.58 40.12
CA GLY A 34 9.18 -32.86 40.07
C GLY A 34 7.67 -32.75 40.30
N GLN A 35 6.93 -33.74 39.82
CA GLN A 35 5.49 -33.85 40.05
C GLN A 35 5.17 -34.22 41.51
N VAL A 36 3.90 -34.13 41.89
CA VAL A 36 3.38 -34.64 43.17
C VAL A 36 3.90 -36.06 43.46
N GLY A 37 4.29 -36.32 44.71
CA GLY A 37 4.87 -37.60 45.13
C GLY A 37 6.36 -37.77 44.83
N THR A 38 7.00 -36.80 44.15
CA THR A 38 8.46 -36.83 43.96
C THR A 38 9.17 -36.82 45.31
N ARG A 39 10.21 -37.65 45.45
CA ARG A 39 11.08 -37.66 46.62
C ARG A 39 12.20 -36.64 46.44
N VAL A 40 12.31 -35.69 47.36
CA VAL A 40 13.31 -34.62 47.34
C VAL A 40 14.21 -34.76 48.54
N THR A 41 15.51 -34.79 48.31
CA THR A 41 16.52 -34.82 49.36
C THR A 41 16.96 -33.40 49.69
N LEU A 42 16.76 -32.95 50.92
CA LEU A 42 17.32 -31.72 51.46
C LEU A 42 18.64 -32.06 52.16
N THR A 43 19.69 -31.34 51.80
CA THR A 43 21.02 -31.44 52.42
C THR A 43 21.27 -30.20 53.25
N GLY A 44 21.85 -30.37 54.43
CA GLY A 44 22.05 -29.28 55.36
C GLY A 44 22.74 -29.69 56.66
N ASN A 45 22.48 -28.96 57.74
CA ASN A 45 22.97 -29.27 59.09
C ASN A 45 21.89 -29.06 60.15
N HIS A 46 22.02 -29.76 61.28
CA HIS A 46 21.18 -29.64 62.47
C HIS A 46 19.70 -29.97 62.24
N PHE A 47 19.41 -31.00 61.45
CA PHE A 47 18.05 -31.44 61.17
C PHE A 47 17.42 -32.29 62.28
N ASN A 48 18.21 -32.79 63.24
CA ASN A 48 17.66 -33.50 64.40
C ASN A 48 16.76 -32.58 65.24
N GLY A 49 15.46 -32.88 65.25
CA GLY A 49 14.45 -32.10 65.97
C GLY A 49 13.67 -31.12 65.09
N VAL A 50 13.86 -31.16 63.76
CA VAL A 50 12.89 -30.59 62.81
C VAL A 50 11.53 -31.22 63.06
N SER A 51 10.51 -30.37 63.20
CA SER A 51 9.13 -30.74 63.51
C SER A 51 8.20 -30.68 62.31
N SER A 52 8.53 -29.86 61.30
CA SER A 52 7.74 -29.71 60.07
C SER A 52 8.63 -29.37 58.89
N VAL A 53 8.21 -29.76 57.68
CA VAL A 53 8.80 -29.30 56.42
C VAL A 53 7.68 -28.84 55.50
N LEU A 54 7.81 -27.65 54.93
CA LEU A 54 6.86 -27.08 53.98
C LEU A 54 7.48 -26.92 52.59
N LEU A 55 6.64 -27.08 51.57
CA LEU A 55 6.87 -26.62 50.21
C LEU A 55 5.90 -25.46 49.94
N GLY A 56 6.43 -24.23 49.88
CA GLY A 56 5.63 -23.02 49.96
C GLY A 56 4.88 -22.97 51.29
N ASP A 57 3.56 -22.95 51.23
CA ASP A 57 2.65 -22.97 52.38
C ASP A 57 2.10 -24.38 52.71
N LYS A 58 2.56 -25.42 52.00
CA LYS A 58 2.03 -26.78 52.11
C LYS A 58 2.95 -27.70 52.88
N GLU A 59 2.41 -28.37 53.90
CA GLU A 59 3.15 -29.35 54.68
C GLU A 59 3.52 -30.58 53.82
N ALA A 60 4.79 -30.96 53.84
CA ALA A 60 5.34 -32.10 53.12
C ALA A 60 5.66 -33.23 54.10
N ALA A 61 5.27 -34.46 53.76
CA ALA A 61 5.68 -35.62 54.52
C ALA A 61 7.21 -35.79 54.45
N PHE A 62 7.87 -35.93 55.59
CA PHE A 62 9.32 -35.99 55.66
C PHE A 62 9.85 -37.11 56.55
N GLN A 63 11.09 -37.50 56.29
CA GLN A 63 11.88 -38.42 57.09
C GLN A 63 13.28 -37.84 57.28
N ILE A 64 13.71 -37.70 58.54
CA ILE A 64 15.10 -37.37 58.86
C ILE A 64 15.93 -38.64 58.65
N VAL A 65 16.80 -38.63 57.64
CA VAL A 65 17.66 -39.78 57.29
C VAL A 65 19.02 -39.66 58.01
N ALA A 66 19.50 -38.44 58.19
CA ALA A 66 20.67 -38.08 58.98
C ALA A 66 20.51 -36.64 59.51
N ASP A 67 21.35 -36.23 60.48
CA ASP A 67 21.35 -34.84 60.97
C ASP A 67 21.64 -33.81 59.86
N SER A 68 22.24 -34.25 58.76
CA SER A 68 22.55 -33.44 57.58
C SER A 68 21.64 -33.72 56.38
N GLN A 69 20.62 -34.58 56.53
CA GLN A 69 19.79 -35.02 55.41
C GLN A 69 18.34 -35.29 55.80
N ILE A 70 17.41 -34.56 55.18
CA ILE A 70 15.97 -34.84 55.22
C ILE A 70 15.53 -35.33 53.85
N LEU A 71 14.70 -36.37 53.82
CA LEU A 71 13.97 -36.79 52.63
C LEU A 71 12.52 -36.32 52.77
N ILE A 72 12.01 -35.54 51.82
CA ILE A 72 10.60 -35.17 51.75
C ILE A 72 9.91 -35.81 50.55
N THR A 73 8.58 -35.87 50.62
CA THR A 73 7.70 -36.23 49.50
C THR A 73 6.85 -35.02 49.13
N VAL A 74 6.88 -34.61 47.85
CA VAL A 74 6.08 -33.48 47.35
C VAL A 74 4.59 -33.73 47.65
N PRO A 75 3.91 -32.82 48.38
CA PRO A 75 2.52 -33.02 48.81
C PRO A 75 1.53 -32.96 47.64
N ALA A 76 0.33 -33.52 47.85
CA ALA A 76 -0.70 -33.64 46.82
C ALA A 76 -1.28 -32.30 46.34
N ASP A 77 -1.28 -31.30 47.22
CA ASP A 77 -1.71 -29.93 46.96
C ASP A 77 -0.53 -28.95 46.88
N GLY A 78 0.69 -29.48 46.69
CA GLY A 78 1.91 -28.68 46.55
C GLY A 78 1.86 -27.76 45.33
N MET A 79 2.53 -26.62 45.44
CA MET A 79 2.77 -25.68 44.34
C MET A 79 4.26 -25.33 44.27
N THR A 80 4.71 -24.79 43.14
CA THR A 80 6.07 -24.28 43.00
C THR A 80 6.37 -23.27 44.11
N GLY A 81 7.43 -23.50 44.88
CA GLY A 81 7.72 -22.72 46.07
C GLY A 81 9.07 -23.05 46.70
N SER A 82 9.46 -22.27 47.72
CA SER A 82 10.61 -22.54 48.57
C SER A 82 10.36 -23.76 49.46
N LEU A 83 11.45 -24.39 49.92
CA LEU A 83 11.40 -25.44 50.92
C LEU A 83 11.77 -24.85 52.28
N ARG A 84 10.91 -25.03 53.29
CA ARG A 84 11.14 -24.53 54.65
C ARG A 84 11.13 -25.67 55.65
N VAL A 85 12.16 -25.77 56.48
CA VAL A 85 12.19 -26.68 57.63
C VAL A 85 11.96 -25.88 58.90
N GLU A 86 11.08 -26.36 59.76
CA GLU A 86 10.74 -25.71 61.03
C GLU A 86 11.21 -26.55 62.22
N SER A 87 11.74 -25.89 63.25
CA SER A 87 12.16 -26.55 64.48
C SER A 87 11.93 -25.64 65.70
N PRO A 88 11.87 -26.18 66.93
CA PRO A 88 11.82 -25.36 68.14
C PRO A 88 13.03 -24.42 68.32
N SER A 89 14.15 -24.71 67.67
CA SER A 89 15.35 -23.85 67.65
C SER A 89 15.27 -22.70 66.65
N GLY A 90 14.28 -22.71 65.75
CA GLY A 90 14.10 -21.77 64.63
C GLY A 90 14.00 -22.49 63.28
N ASP A 91 13.83 -21.72 62.21
CA ASP A 91 13.49 -22.24 60.89
C ASP A 91 14.59 -21.96 59.86
N SER A 92 14.58 -22.70 58.76
CA SER A 92 15.42 -22.43 57.59
C SER A 92 14.63 -22.63 56.31
N GLU A 93 14.81 -21.72 55.36
CA GLU A 93 14.12 -21.71 54.09
C GLU A 93 15.14 -21.64 52.94
N THR A 94 14.83 -22.28 51.81
CA THR A 94 15.69 -22.26 50.62
C THR A 94 15.53 -20.97 49.84
N GLU A 95 16.64 -20.42 49.35
CA GLU A 95 16.62 -19.29 48.41
C GLU A 95 16.12 -19.72 47.02
N SER A 96 16.44 -20.94 46.60
CA SER A 96 15.97 -21.52 45.33
C SER A 96 14.60 -22.19 45.51
N LEU A 97 13.77 -22.13 44.47
CA LEU A 97 12.46 -22.76 44.45
C LEU A 97 12.54 -24.21 43.95
N PHE A 98 11.68 -25.07 44.49
CA PHE A 98 11.34 -26.35 43.90
C PHE A 98 10.18 -26.16 42.93
N TYR A 99 10.35 -26.63 41.68
CA TYR A 99 9.39 -26.41 40.60
C TYR A 99 8.50 -27.62 40.35
N LEU A 100 7.18 -27.42 40.42
CA LEU A 100 6.21 -28.40 39.94
C LEU A 100 5.95 -28.18 38.44
N PRO A 101 5.59 -29.24 37.68
CA PRO A 101 5.08 -29.09 36.32
C PRO A 101 3.93 -28.09 36.28
N ALA A 102 3.97 -27.19 35.30
CA ALA A 102 2.88 -26.25 35.08
C ALA A 102 1.62 -26.97 34.59
N SER A 103 0.47 -26.32 34.73
CA SER A 103 -0.78 -26.65 34.04
C SER A 103 -1.31 -25.41 33.36
N ILE A 104 -1.96 -25.56 32.21
CA ILE A 104 -2.74 -24.49 31.57
C ILE A 104 -4.19 -24.94 31.59
N ASP A 105 -5.04 -24.18 32.25
CA ASP A 105 -6.46 -24.47 32.41
C ASP A 105 -7.26 -23.78 31.30
N SER A 106 -6.95 -22.52 31.01
CA SER A 106 -7.60 -21.72 29.98
C SER A 106 -6.69 -20.63 29.42
N PHE A 107 -7.12 -20.05 28.30
CA PHE A 107 -6.57 -18.80 27.80
C PHE A 107 -7.67 -17.97 27.15
N GLU A 108 -7.58 -16.66 27.29
CA GLU A 108 -8.52 -15.71 26.69
C GLU A 108 -7.80 -14.48 26.12
N PRO A 109 -8.26 -13.96 24.96
CA PRO A 109 -9.34 -14.48 24.11
C PRO A 109 -8.93 -15.77 23.36
N LEU A 110 -9.89 -16.48 22.74
CA LEU A 110 -9.60 -17.66 21.89
C LEU A 110 -9.06 -17.30 20.51
N LYS A 111 -9.32 -16.07 20.05
CA LYS A 111 -8.82 -15.53 18.79
C LYS A 111 -8.52 -14.05 18.96
N ALA A 112 -7.44 -13.56 18.37
CA ALA A 112 -7.14 -12.13 18.35
C ALA A 112 -6.28 -11.75 17.15
N ILE A 113 -6.22 -10.45 16.86
CA ILE A 113 -5.25 -9.89 15.91
C ILE A 113 -3.87 -9.77 16.59
N PRO A 114 -2.77 -9.75 15.83
CA PRO A 114 -1.45 -9.43 16.38
C PRO A 114 -1.42 -8.10 17.14
N GLY A 115 -0.61 -8.04 18.19
CA GLY A 115 -0.52 -6.92 19.14
C GLY A 115 -1.54 -7.00 20.29
N SER A 116 -2.50 -7.93 20.25
CA SER A 116 -3.45 -8.14 21.36
C SER A 116 -2.78 -8.85 22.54
N GLU A 117 -3.28 -8.62 23.75
CA GLU A 117 -2.91 -9.40 24.93
C GLU A 117 -3.64 -10.75 24.97
N LEU A 118 -2.94 -11.77 25.45
CA LEU A 118 -3.40 -13.13 25.71
C LEU A 118 -3.17 -13.42 27.20
N MET A 119 -4.24 -13.65 27.93
CA MET A 119 -4.22 -14.09 29.32
C MET A 119 -4.26 -15.62 29.36
N ILE A 120 -3.31 -16.23 30.05
CA ILE A 120 -3.19 -17.69 30.23
C ILE A 120 -3.36 -17.99 31.71
N GLN A 121 -4.38 -18.78 32.07
CA GLN A 121 -4.65 -19.18 33.45
C GLN A 121 -4.23 -20.63 33.68
N GLY A 122 -3.73 -20.92 34.88
CA GLY A 122 -3.27 -22.25 35.25
C GLY A 122 -2.57 -22.28 36.60
N ALA A 123 -1.55 -23.12 36.73
CA ALA A 123 -0.78 -23.28 37.96
C ALA A 123 0.71 -23.51 37.70
N ASN A 124 1.52 -23.19 38.71
CA ASN A 124 2.97 -23.38 38.75
C ASN A 124 3.73 -22.64 37.63
N PHE A 125 3.28 -21.44 37.26
CA PHE A 125 3.93 -20.61 36.23
C PHE A 125 5.16 -19.84 36.71
N THR A 126 5.46 -19.82 38.00
CA THR A 126 6.66 -19.15 38.54
C THR A 126 7.92 -19.61 37.79
N GLY A 127 8.67 -18.65 37.24
CA GLY A 127 9.86 -18.92 36.43
C GLY A 127 9.59 -19.27 34.96
N ALA A 128 8.34 -19.13 34.49
CA ALA A 128 8.03 -19.24 33.06
C ALA A 128 8.93 -18.30 32.25
N SER A 129 9.57 -18.86 31.24
CA SER A 129 10.61 -18.18 30.44
C SER A 129 10.21 -17.97 28.99
N LYS A 130 9.24 -18.74 28.47
CA LYS A 130 8.75 -18.63 27.10
C LYS A 130 7.26 -18.93 27.01
N VAL A 131 6.55 -18.12 26.24
CA VAL A 131 5.23 -18.42 25.69
C VAL A 131 5.37 -18.54 24.18
N ARG A 132 4.70 -19.52 23.57
CA ARG A 132 4.58 -19.60 22.11
C ARG A 132 3.14 -19.79 21.66
N ILE A 133 2.79 -19.18 20.54
CA ILE A 133 1.49 -19.28 19.88
C ILE A 133 1.74 -19.79 18.47
N GLY A 134 1.17 -20.95 18.11
CA GLY A 134 1.40 -21.56 16.80
C GLY A 134 2.89 -21.84 16.51
N GLY A 135 3.67 -22.10 17.55
CA GLY A 135 5.12 -22.34 17.48
C GLY A 135 5.99 -21.08 17.44
N LYS A 136 5.39 -19.89 17.41
CA LYS A 136 6.09 -18.59 17.38
C LYS A 136 6.15 -17.97 18.76
N GLU A 137 7.26 -17.33 19.09
CA GLU A 137 7.48 -16.75 20.42
C GLU A 137 6.57 -15.54 20.62
N ALA A 138 5.92 -15.49 21.77
CA ALA A 138 5.10 -14.38 22.24
C ALA A 138 5.85 -13.64 23.35
N GLU A 139 5.69 -12.32 23.40
CA GLU A 139 6.31 -11.50 24.44
C GLU A 139 5.55 -11.70 25.76
N ILE A 140 6.26 -12.01 26.84
CA ILE A 140 5.66 -12.13 28.17
C ILE A 140 5.64 -10.74 28.82
N LEU A 141 4.44 -10.28 29.19
CA LEU A 141 4.24 -9.02 29.91
C LEU A 141 4.29 -9.20 31.43
N SER A 142 3.70 -10.28 31.93
CA SER A 142 3.72 -10.61 33.37
C SER A 142 3.62 -12.11 33.61
N VAL A 143 4.15 -12.55 34.74
CA VAL A 143 4.07 -13.93 35.22
C VAL A 143 3.78 -13.91 36.71
N SER A 144 2.75 -14.66 37.11
CA SER A 144 2.46 -15.00 38.51
C SER A 144 2.54 -16.52 38.71
N LEU A 145 2.09 -17.02 39.88
CA LEU A 145 2.00 -18.46 40.10
C LEU A 145 0.92 -19.13 39.23
N ASN A 146 -0.16 -18.39 38.91
CA ASN A 146 -1.38 -18.92 38.30
C ASN A 146 -1.82 -18.19 37.02
N GLU A 147 -1.11 -17.15 36.61
CA GLU A 147 -1.42 -16.36 35.41
C GLU A 147 -0.15 -15.97 34.65
N ILE A 148 -0.24 -15.99 33.32
CA ILE A 148 0.73 -15.35 32.43
C ILE A 148 -0.05 -14.42 31.50
N VAL A 149 0.41 -13.19 31.37
CA VAL A 149 -0.06 -12.27 30.32
C VAL A 149 1.03 -12.16 29.27
N ALA A 150 0.69 -12.40 28.01
CA ALA A 150 1.60 -12.32 26.88
C ALA A 150 0.99 -11.55 25.71
N THR A 151 1.80 -11.00 24.82
CA THR A 151 1.34 -10.32 23.60
C THR A 151 1.44 -11.23 22.39
N VAL A 152 0.38 -11.26 21.57
CA VAL A 152 0.38 -11.96 20.28
C VAL A 152 1.36 -11.24 19.35
N SER A 153 2.47 -11.89 19.01
CA SER A 153 3.47 -11.32 18.11
C SER A 153 2.93 -11.15 16.68
N SER A 154 3.53 -10.22 15.93
CA SER A 154 3.16 -9.99 14.53
C SER A 154 3.29 -11.23 13.67
N ASP A 155 4.31 -12.07 13.91
CA ASP A 155 4.56 -13.28 13.14
C ASP A 155 3.88 -14.54 13.73
N ALA A 156 2.99 -14.39 14.72
CA ALA A 156 2.26 -15.49 15.33
C ALA A 156 1.39 -16.23 14.30
N LEU A 157 1.28 -17.56 14.47
CA LEU A 157 0.45 -18.42 13.64
C LEU A 157 -0.72 -18.97 14.45
N THR A 158 -1.79 -19.35 13.76
CA THR A 158 -2.87 -20.10 14.38
C THR A 158 -2.34 -21.45 14.87
N GLY A 159 -2.54 -21.75 16.14
CA GLY A 159 -2.08 -23.02 16.70
C GLY A 159 -2.17 -23.08 18.22
N THR A 160 -1.56 -24.11 18.81
CA THR A 160 -1.56 -24.30 20.26
C THR A 160 -0.76 -23.21 20.97
N VAL A 161 -1.15 -22.91 22.20
CA VAL A 161 -0.38 -22.06 23.12
C VAL A 161 0.52 -22.97 23.95
N SER A 162 1.81 -22.65 24.09
CA SER A 162 2.73 -23.41 24.92
C SER A 162 3.50 -22.53 25.89
N VAL A 163 3.74 -23.03 27.09
CA VAL A 163 4.50 -22.35 28.15
C VAL A 163 5.70 -23.22 28.51
N THR A 164 6.87 -22.59 28.69
CA THR A 164 8.09 -23.24 29.18
C THR A 164 8.46 -22.71 30.55
N THR A 165 8.48 -23.60 31.55
CA THR A 165 8.91 -23.34 32.93
C THR A 165 10.15 -24.16 33.26
N PRO A 166 10.80 -23.96 34.43
CA PRO A 166 11.96 -24.75 34.83
C PRO A 166 11.64 -26.25 35.01
N ALA A 167 10.37 -26.60 35.24
CA ALA A 167 9.91 -27.99 35.31
C ALA A 167 9.58 -28.61 33.93
N GLY A 168 9.71 -27.86 32.84
CA GLY A 168 9.51 -28.33 31.47
C GLY A 168 8.58 -27.45 30.63
N SER A 169 8.28 -27.92 29.41
CA SER A 169 7.33 -27.26 28.51
C SER A 169 6.04 -28.06 28.42
N LEU A 170 4.92 -27.35 28.28
CA LEU A 170 3.62 -27.94 27.97
C LEU A 170 2.88 -27.09 26.94
N ALA A 171 1.94 -27.71 26.23
CA ALA A 171 1.08 -27.05 25.25
C ALA A 171 -0.38 -27.32 25.53
N THR A 172 -1.24 -26.38 25.17
CA THR A 172 -2.69 -26.51 25.21
C THR A 172 -3.17 -27.55 24.19
N GLN A 173 -4.31 -28.19 24.46
CA GLN A 173 -5.01 -28.98 23.45
C GLN A 173 -5.87 -28.11 22.52
N HIS A 174 -6.35 -26.97 23.03
CA HIS A 174 -7.10 -25.99 22.24
C HIS A 174 -6.16 -25.09 21.44
N VAL A 175 -6.64 -24.68 20.27
CA VAL A 175 -5.94 -23.80 19.33
C VAL A 175 -6.35 -22.35 19.57
N PHE A 176 -5.36 -21.46 19.64
CA PHE A 176 -5.54 -20.02 19.56
C PHE A 176 -5.54 -19.58 18.09
N GLY A 177 -6.54 -18.80 17.68
CA GLY A 177 -6.64 -18.28 16.31
C GLY A 177 -6.01 -16.90 16.14
N VAL A 178 -5.05 -16.77 15.24
CA VAL A 178 -4.49 -15.46 14.89
C VAL A 178 -5.29 -14.88 13.72
N LEU A 179 -6.08 -13.85 13.98
CA LEU A 179 -6.91 -13.18 12.97
C LEU A 179 -6.03 -12.27 12.08
N PRO A 180 -6.35 -12.15 10.78
CA PRO A 180 -5.70 -11.15 9.96
C PRO A 180 -6.20 -9.76 10.37
N PHE A 181 -5.41 -8.73 10.10
CA PHE A 181 -5.80 -7.33 10.30
C PHE A 181 -5.39 -6.50 9.09
N ILE A 182 -6.35 -5.88 8.40
CA ILE A 182 -6.08 -4.93 7.33
C ILE A 182 -6.01 -3.53 7.92
N GLN A 183 -4.84 -2.91 7.84
CA GLN A 183 -4.63 -1.52 8.23
C GLN A 183 -5.11 -0.56 7.14
N GLY A 184 -4.87 -0.91 5.88
CA GLY A 184 -5.20 -0.04 4.74
C GLY A 184 -4.79 -0.63 3.41
N MET A 185 -5.00 0.13 2.35
CA MET A 185 -4.70 -0.28 0.98
C MET A 185 -4.17 0.88 0.15
N THR A 186 -3.32 0.58 -0.83
CA THR A 186 -2.85 1.57 -1.80
C THR A 186 -2.64 0.96 -3.19
N PRO A 187 -3.10 1.61 -4.27
CA PRO A 187 -3.99 2.77 -4.27
C PRO A 187 -5.43 2.39 -3.89
N VAL A 188 -6.22 3.33 -3.35
CA VAL A 188 -7.65 3.09 -3.04
C VAL A 188 -8.58 3.18 -4.26
N ALA A 189 -8.03 3.52 -5.44
CA ALA A 189 -8.76 3.56 -6.69
C ALA A 189 -7.82 3.29 -7.87
N GLY A 190 -8.34 2.67 -8.92
CA GLY A 190 -7.56 2.41 -10.14
C GLY A 190 -8.32 1.59 -11.17
N PRO A 191 -7.80 1.50 -12.39
CA PRO A 191 -8.36 0.64 -13.44
C PRO A 191 -8.08 -0.84 -13.20
N ILE A 192 -8.63 -1.68 -14.08
CA ILE A 192 -8.25 -3.10 -14.19
C ILE A 192 -6.73 -3.20 -14.37
N GLY A 193 -6.11 -4.22 -13.77
CA GLY A 193 -4.66 -4.45 -13.80
C GLY A 193 -3.87 -3.64 -12.77
N THR A 194 -4.52 -2.77 -11.98
CA THR A 194 -3.89 -2.09 -10.84
C THR A 194 -3.27 -3.11 -9.89
N ILE A 195 -2.02 -2.88 -9.49
CA ILE A 195 -1.39 -3.61 -8.40
C ILE A 195 -1.85 -2.95 -7.09
N LEU A 196 -2.81 -3.59 -6.44
CA LEU A 196 -3.36 -3.17 -5.17
C LEU A 196 -2.54 -3.80 -4.03
N GLN A 197 -1.87 -2.96 -3.26
CA GLN A 197 -1.15 -3.35 -2.04
C GLN A 197 -2.09 -3.25 -0.85
N VAL A 198 -2.24 -4.35 -0.12
CA VAL A 198 -3.02 -4.45 1.11
C VAL A 198 -2.05 -4.59 2.27
N MET A 199 -2.05 -3.61 3.16
CA MET A 199 -1.10 -3.49 4.27
C MET A 199 -1.79 -3.88 5.59
N GLY A 200 -1.08 -4.59 6.45
CA GLY A 200 -1.68 -5.14 7.66
C GLY A 200 -0.76 -6.03 8.49
N MET A 201 -1.36 -7.02 9.15
CA MET A 201 -0.67 -8.04 9.97
C MET A 201 -1.42 -9.38 9.89
N GLY A 202 -0.72 -10.49 10.17
CA GLY A 202 -1.31 -11.83 10.24
C GLY A 202 -1.64 -12.43 8.87
N PHE A 203 -0.90 -12.05 7.83
CA PHE A 203 -1.14 -12.50 6.46
C PHE A 203 -0.49 -13.83 6.08
N SER A 204 0.38 -14.39 6.92
CA SER A 204 1.13 -15.63 6.62
C SER A 204 0.25 -16.85 6.29
N GLU A 205 -0.95 -16.94 6.86
CA GLU A 205 -1.85 -18.09 6.66
C GLU A 205 -3.06 -17.79 5.77
N VAL A 206 -3.07 -16.65 5.07
CA VAL A 206 -4.21 -16.24 4.24
C VAL A 206 -4.45 -17.25 3.12
N LYS A 207 -5.72 -17.62 2.95
CA LYS A 207 -6.18 -18.58 1.94
C LYS A 207 -7.03 -17.93 0.85
N THR A 208 -7.78 -16.89 1.21
CA THR A 208 -8.71 -16.24 0.29
C THR A 208 -8.63 -14.74 0.47
N VAL A 209 -8.63 -14.03 -0.65
CA VAL A 209 -8.81 -12.57 -0.69
C VAL A 209 -9.98 -12.28 -1.62
N LEU A 210 -10.88 -11.39 -1.20
CA LEU A 210 -12.04 -10.94 -1.96
C LEU A 210 -11.95 -9.44 -2.23
N ILE A 211 -12.41 -8.98 -3.39
CA ILE A 211 -12.80 -7.57 -3.63
C ILE A 211 -14.32 -7.55 -3.78
N GLY A 212 -15.02 -6.92 -2.83
CA GLY A 212 -16.45 -7.13 -2.66
C GLY A 212 -16.72 -8.61 -2.37
N GLU A 213 -17.51 -9.28 -3.22
CA GLU A 213 -17.79 -10.71 -3.11
C GLU A 213 -16.92 -11.58 -4.06
N LEU A 214 -16.12 -10.95 -4.93
CA LEU A 214 -15.33 -11.67 -5.92
C LEU A 214 -14.01 -12.14 -5.31
N ALA A 215 -13.76 -13.45 -5.35
CA ALA A 215 -12.45 -14.00 -5.04
C ALA A 215 -11.40 -13.63 -6.10
N VAL A 216 -10.28 -13.08 -5.65
CA VAL A 216 -9.21 -12.58 -6.52
C VAL A 216 -7.91 -13.33 -6.28
N PRO A 217 -7.07 -13.52 -7.32
CA PRO A 217 -5.72 -14.02 -7.13
C PRO A 217 -4.89 -12.98 -6.35
N PHE A 218 -4.04 -13.46 -5.46
CA PHE A 218 -3.20 -12.62 -4.63
C PHE A 218 -1.84 -13.29 -4.40
N SER A 219 -0.87 -12.51 -3.95
CA SER A 219 0.43 -12.98 -3.49
C SER A 219 0.72 -12.39 -2.11
N VAL A 220 1.18 -13.21 -1.19
CA VAL A 220 1.64 -12.77 0.14
C VAL A 220 3.12 -12.45 0.02
N GLN A 221 3.47 -11.16 0.11
CA GLN A 221 4.86 -10.70 0.01
C GLN A 221 5.57 -10.75 1.38
N SER A 222 4.82 -10.48 2.44
CA SER A 222 5.25 -10.63 3.84
C SER A 222 4.03 -10.80 4.74
N ASP A 223 4.23 -11.03 6.03
CA ASP A 223 3.12 -11.11 6.99
C ASP A 223 2.27 -9.83 7.08
N GLY A 224 2.82 -8.69 6.63
CA GLY A 224 2.11 -7.41 6.63
C GLY A 224 1.79 -6.84 5.24
N LEU A 225 2.06 -7.58 4.16
CA LEU A 225 1.79 -7.12 2.80
C LEU A 225 1.25 -8.23 1.89
N ILE A 226 0.05 -8.00 1.35
CA ILE A 226 -0.54 -8.76 0.26
C ILE A 226 -0.57 -7.88 -0.99
N GLU A 227 -0.23 -8.44 -2.15
CA GLU A 227 -0.42 -7.82 -3.45
C GLU A 227 -1.50 -8.53 -4.25
N ILE A 228 -2.41 -7.75 -4.82
CA ILE A 228 -3.51 -8.20 -5.67
C ILE A 228 -3.37 -7.49 -7.02
N ILE A 229 -3.41 -8.24 -8.11
CA ILE A 229 -3.60 -7.63 -9.44
C ILE A 229 -5.10 -7.58 -9.69
N VAL A 230 -5.68 -6.37 -9.74
CA VAL A 230 -7.13 -6.16 -9.89
C VAL A 230 -7.60 -6.82 -11.20
N PRO A 231 -8.38 -7.92 -11.15
CA PRO A 231 -8.79 -8.63 -12.35
C PRO A 231 -9.84 -7.86 -13.16
N SER A 232 -10.06 -8.27 -14.40
CA SER A 232 -10.97 -7.58 -15.33
C SER A 232 -12.44 -7.60 -14.93
N ASN A 233 -12.84 -8.53 -14.08
CA ASN A 233 -14.18 -8.65 -13.53
C ASN A 233 -14.31 -8.13 -12.09
N ALA A 234 -13.29 -7.45 -11.55
CA ALA A 234 -13.33 -6.91 -10.20
C ALA A 234 -14.43 -5.86 -10.04
N PRO A 235 -15.29 -5.94 -9.02
CA PRO A 235 -16.16 -4.84 -8.66
C PRO A 235 -15.40 -3.77 -7.87
N SER A 236 -15.99 -2.59 -7.70
CA SER A 236 -15.63 -1.71 -6.57
C SER A 236 -16.14 -2.33 -5.27
N GLY A 237 -15.37 -2.25 -4.19
CA GLY A 237 -15.79 -2.78 -2.90
C GLY A 237 -14.66 -2.88 -1.87
N GLN A 238 -15.01 -3.22 -0.64
CA GLN A 238 -14.02 -3.52 0.40
C GLN A 238 -13.22 -4.78 0.06
N VAL A 239 -11.97 -4.83 0.51
CA VAL A 239 -11.15 -6.03 0.42
C VAL A 239 -11.35 -6.85 1.68
N THR A 240 -11.64 -8.13 1.51
CA THR A 240 -11.72 -9.09 2.62
C THR A 240 -10.56 -10.07 2.53
N VAL A 241 -9.80 -10.21 3.60
CA VAL A 241 -8.71 -11.19 3.74
C VAL A 241 -9.17 -12.28 4.71
N ILE A 242 -9.04 -13.55 4.32
CA ILE A 242 -9.53 -14.71 5.08
C ILE A 242 -8.39 -15.70 5.32
N ASN A 243 -8.18 -16.06 6.59
CA ASN A 243 -7.28 -17.12 7.04
C ASN A 243 -8.06 -18.18 7.86
N PRO A 244 -7.43 -19.27 8.33
CA PRO A 244 -8.12 -20.30 9.12
C PRO A 244 -8.78 -19.82 10.42
N ALA A 245 -8.27 -18.73 11.03
CA ALA A 245 -8.83 -18.18 12.25
C ALA A 245 -10.07 -17.32 11.98
N GLY A 246 -10.15 -16.63 10.85
CA GLY A 246 -11.27 -15.77 10.50
C GLY A 246 -10.97 -14.81 9.35
N LEU A 247 -11.68 -13.68 9.33
CA LEU A 247 -11.58 -12.67 8.27
C LEU A 247 -11.26 -11.28 8.82
N SER A 248 -10.72 -10.44 7.95
CA SER A 248 -10.54 -9.00 8.14
C SER A 248 -11.08 -8.27 6.92
N ILE A 249 -11.71 -7.12 7.11
CA ILE A 249 -12.27 -6.30 6.04
C ILE A 249 -11.56 -4.95 6.06
N SER A 250 -11.17 -4.46 4.90
CA SER A 250 -10.49 -3.17 4.77
C SER A 250 -11.40 -2.02 5.25
N PRO A 251 -10.84 -0.99 5.91
CA PRO A 251 -11.63 0.15 6.37
C PRO A 251 -12.28 0.90 5.20
N ASP A 252 -11.55 1.05 4.09
CA ASP A 252 -12.00 1.71 2.88
C ASP A 252 -12.36 0.70 1.77
N SER A 253 -13.14 1.14 0.79
CA SER A 253 -13.43 0.37 -0.43
C SER A 253 -12.47 0.74 -1.55
N PHE A 254 -11.96 -0.25 -2.27
CA PHE A 254 -11.30 -0.02 -3.55
C PHE A 254 -12.32 0.46 -4.59
N GLN A 255 -12.00 1.55 -5.28
CA GLN A 255 -12.84 2.12 -6.34
C GLN A 255 -12.28 1.77 -7.71
N LEU A 256 -12.96 0.89 -8.44
CA LEU A 256 -12.66 0.65 -9.84
C LEU A 256 -12.97 1.93 -10.63
N ARG A 257 -11.94 2.48 -11.29
CA ARG A 257 -12.06 3.65 -12.16
C ARG A 257 -11.52 3.32 -13.53
N MET A 258 -12.31 3.56 -14.56
CA MET A 258 -11.82 3.44 -15.93
C MET A 258 -10.80 4.55 -16.20
N ALA A 259 -9.66 4.17 -16.77
CA ALA A 259 -8.61 5.07 -17.21
C ALA A 259 -8.05 4.57 -18.54
N ALA A 260 -7.85 5.49 -19.48
CA ALA A 260 -7.22 5.23 -20.77
C ALA A 260 -6.10 6.24 -21.01
N ASP A 261 -5.33 6.04 -22.06
CA ASP A 261 -4.24 6.93 -22.48
C ASP A 261 -4.37 7.02 -24.01
N LEU A 262 -5.23 7.93 -24.45
CA LEU A 262 -5.62 8.10 -25.84
C LEU A 262 -4.73 9.12 -26.51
N SER A 263 -4.02 8.72 -27.57
CA SER A 263 -3.15 9.62 -28.33
C SER A 263 -3.53 9.69 -29.80
N LEU A 264 -3.21 10.82 -30.43
CA LEU A 264 -3.39 11.05 -31.84
C LEU A 264 -2.08 10.91 -32.62
N GLU A 265 -2.18 10.33 -33.82
CA GLU A 265 -1.18 10.46 -34.87
C GLU A 265 -1.90 10.86 -36.16
N VAL A 266 -1.47 11.94 -36.80
CA VAL A 266 -2.07 12.42 -38.05
C VAL A 266 -0.99 12.50 -39.13
N MET A 267 -1.25 11.85 -40.26
CA MET A 267 -0.38 11.89 -41.43
C MET A 267 -1.18 12.31 -42.66
N PRO A 268 -0.79 13.38 -43.38
CA PRO A 268 -1.34 13.63 -44.71
C PRO A 268 -0.83 12.55 -45.67
N LEU A 269 -1.74 11.87 -46.36
CA LEU A 269 -1.40 10.80 -47.30
C LEU A 269 -0.91 11.41 -48.62
N ALA A 270 0.41 11.59 -48.73
CA ALA A 270 1.23 11.87 -49.90
C ALA A 270 0.51 12.38 -51.18
N ASN A 271 0.45 13.71 -51.29
CA ASN A 271 0.57 14.55 -52.49
C ASN A 271 0.73 15.98 -51.96
N PRO A 272 1.46 16.89 -52.61
CA PRO A 272 1.39 18.29 -52.19
C PRO A 272 -0.06 18.73 -52.36
N SER A 273 -0.71 19.02 -51.23
CA SER A 273 -2.08 19.48 -51.19
C SER A 273 -2.25 20.60 -52.19
N SER A 274 -3.21 20.47 -53.08
CA SER A 274 -3.39 21.40 -54.18
C SER A 274 -4.77 22.01 -54.06
N TRP A 275 -4.86 23.30 -54.31
CA TRP A 275 -6.09 24.07 -54.19
C TRP A 275 -7.21 23.43 -55.03
N LYS A 276 -8.39 23.26 -54.41
CA LYS A 276 -9.57 22.60 -55.00
C LYS A 276 -9.40 21.11 -55.31
N ILE A 277 -8.31 20.49 -54.86
CA ILE A 277 -8.14 19.02 -54.88
C ILE A 277 -8.39 18.51 -53.46
N PRO A 278 -9.21 17.45 -53.29
CA PRO A 278 -9.44 16.88 -51.97
C PRO A 278 -8.14 16.31 -51.37
N ASN A 279 -7.88 16.68 -50.11
CA ASN A 279 -6.78 16.18 -49.31
C ASN A 279 -7.23 15.00 -48.46
N VAL A 280 -6.37 13.99 -48.33
CA VAL A 280 -6.63 12.81 -47.52
C VAL A 280 -5.78 12.85 -46.25
N PHE A 281 -6.45 12.79 -45.11
CA PHE A 281 -5.84 12.70 -43.79
C PHE A 281 -5.99 11.27 -43.26
N SER A 282 -4.87 10.62 -42.96
CA SER A 282 -4.83 9.38 -42.18
C SER A 282 -4.67 9.73 -40.71
N ILE A 283 -5.70 9.44 -39.92
CA ILE A 283 -5.71 9.70 -38.48
C ILE A 283 -5.71 8.36 -37.76
N LYS A 284 -4.75 8.18 -36.84
CA LYS A 284 -4.77 7.08 -35.90
C LYS A 284 -5.11 7.60 -34.52
N VAL A 285 -5.97 6.85 -33.84
CA VAL A 285 -6.23 7.02 -32.41
C VAL A 285 -5.70 5.78 -31.71
N HIS A 286 -4.68 5.93 -30.87
CA HIS A 286 -4.13 4.83 -30.09
C HIS A 286 -4.66 4.87 -28.65
N ASN A 287 -4.85 3.72 -28.02
CA ASN A 287 -5.14 3.61 -26.59
C ASN A 287 -4.02 2.85 -25.89
N ALA A 288 -3.05 3.55 -25.32
CA ALA A 288 -1.97 2.95 -24.53
C ALA A 288 -2.41 2.58 -23.10
N GLY A 289 -3.61 3.02 -22.70
CA GLY A 289 -4.11 2.85 -21.35
C GLY A 289 -4.70 1.46 -21.08
N PRO A 290 -4.94 1.15 -19.80
CA PRO A 290 -5.35 -0.20 -19.38
C PRO A 290 -6.84 -0.50 -19.60
N SER A 291 -7.69 0.50 -19.86
CA SER A 291 -9.14 0.31 -20.01
C SER A 291 -9.60 0.49 -21.45
N THR A 292 -10.57 -0.33 -21.87
CA THR A 292 -11.33 -0.15 -23.10
C THR A 292 -12.16 1.15 -23.03
N VAL A 293 -11.98 2.05 -24.00
CA VAL A 293 -12.81 3.27 -24.09
C VAL A 293 -14.00 3.00 -25.00
N ARG A 294 -15.17 3.52 -24.66
CA ARG A 294 -16.39 3.38 -25.46
C ARG A 294 -17.06 4.74 -25.67
N ASN A 295 -17.74 4.89 -26.81
CA ASN A 295 -18.58 6.04 -27.13
C ASN A 295 -17.86 7.39 -26.97
N PHE A 296 -16.71 7.53 -27.62
CA PHE A 296 -15.95 8.78 -27.65
C PHE A 296 -15.81 9.29 -29.08
N PHE A 297 -15.36 10.52 -29.26
CA PHE A 297 -15.35 11.18 -30.56
C PHE A 297 -13.97 11.68 -30.94
N LEU A 298 -13.65 11.58 -32.23
CA LEU A 298 -12.61 12.36 -32.89
C LEU A 298 -13.28 13.56 -33.56
N GLN A 299 -12.90 14.76 -33.16
CA GLN A 299 -13.27 16.01 -33.80
C GLN A 299 -12.14 16.46 -34.73
N HIS A 300 -12.50 16.81 -35.96
CA HIS A 300 -11.59 17.41 -36.94
C HIS A 300 -12.20 18.73 -37.42
N ILE A 301 -11.67 19.84 -36.90
CA ILE A 301 -12.03 21.20 -37.30
C ILE A 301 -11.24 21.53 -38.57
N VAL A 302 -11.97 21.78 -39.65
CA VAL A 302 -11.44 22.08 -40.98
C VAL A 302 -11.60 23.58 -41.30
N PRO A 303 -10.87 24.13 -42.28
CA PRO A 303 -11.06 25.50 -42.73
C PRO A 303 -12.50 25.79 -43.14
N SER A 304 -12.99 27.00 -42.89
CA SER A 304 -14.33 27.43 -43.31
C SER A 304 -14.50 27.30 -44.83
N GLY A 305 -15.64 26.76 -45.28
CA GLY A 305 -15.91 26.49 -46.70
C GLY A 305 -15.38 25.15 -47.21
N SER A 306 -14.73 24.35 -46.36
CA SER A 306 -14.35 22.97 -46.71
C SER A 306 -15.56 22.05 -46.80
N GLU A 307 -15.44 20.98 -47.56
CA GLU A 307 -16.45 19.93 -47.69
C GLU A 307 -15.82 18.56 -47.40
N LEU A 308 -16.57 17.69 -46.72
CA LEU A 308 -16.21 16.29 -46.54
C LEU A 308 -16.61 15.48 -47.78
N VAL A 309 -15.63 15.09 -48.60
CA VAL A 309 -15.85 14.33 -49.84
C VAL A 309 -16.07 12.84 -49.56
N ALA A 310 -15.27 12.29 -48.65
CA ALA A 310 -15.33 10.90 -48.26
C ALA A 310 -14.76 10.71 -46.86
N SER A 311 -15.24 9.69 -46.15
CA SER A 311 -14.69 9.25 -44.87
C SER A 311 -14.61 7.73 -44.82
N SER A 312 -13.66 7.22 -44.04
CA SER A 312 -13.60 5.82 -43.63
C SER A 312 -13.40 5.78 -42.12
N ASN A 313 -14.38 5.21 -41.41
CA ASN A 313 -14.32 5.00 -39.98
C ASN A 313 -14.85 3.60 -39.67
N PRO A 314 -13.98 2.58 -39.59
CA PRO A 314 -14.41 1.21 -39.29
C PRO A 314 -15.05 1.05 -37.90
N ASN A 315 -14.85 2.03 -37.02
CA ASN A 315 -15.21 1.97 -35.61
C ASN A 315 -16.49 2.75 -35.26
N GLY A 316 -17.16 3.37 -36.23
CA GLY A 316 -18.41 4.08 -36.01
C GLY A 316 -18.84 4.97 -37.17
N ALA A 317 -19.77 5.89 -36.90
CA ALA A 317 -20.28 6.83 -37.88
C ALA A 317 -19.42 8.10 -37.94
N THR A 318 -19.48 8.80 -39.07
CA THR A 318 -18.84 10.11 -39.27
C THR A 318 -19.89 11.09 -39.75
N GLU A 319 -19.97 12.25 -39.09
CA GLU A 319 -20.85 13.35 -39.42
C GLU A 319 -20.05 14.61 -39.77
N PHE A 320 -20.60 15.47 -40.62
CA PHE A 320 -20.00 16.75 -40.98
C PHE A 320 -21.02 17.87 -40.84
N ALA A 321 -20.71 18.87 -40.02
CA ALA A 321 -21.57 20.02 -39.78
C ALA A 321 -20.75 21.31 -39.72
N GLY A 322 -21.06 22.26 -40.61
CA GLY A 322 -20.32 23.53 -40.71
C GLY A 322 -18.85 23.29 -41.06
N SER A 323 -17.96 23.56 -40.11
CA SER A 323 -16.51 23.40 -40.25
C SER A 323 -15.94 22.26 -39.40
N GLN A 324 -16.78 21.32 -38.96
CA GLN A 324 -16.37 20.24 -38.06
C GLN A 324 -16.81 18.87 -38.59
N VAL A 325 -15.84 17.97 -38.73
CA VAL A 325 -16.06 16.53 -38.94
C VAL A 325 -15.99 15.84 -37.58
N THR A 326 -17.02 15.09 -37.22
CA THR A 326 -17.08 14.33 -35.96
C THR A 326 -17.17 12.84 -36.29
N SER A 327 -16.13 12.09 -35.94
CA SER A 327 -16.06 10.64 -36.11
C SER A 327 -16.26 9.95 -34.76
N GLY A 328 -17.39 9.25 -34.60
CA GLY A 328 -17.68 8.47 -33.40
C GLY A 328 -16.91 7.15 -33.40
N ILE A 329 -16.36 6.78 -32.24
CA ILE A 329 -15.65 5.51 -32.03
C ILE A 329 -16.42 4.74 -30.95
N VAL A 330 -17.07 3.65 -31.36
CA VAL A 330 -17.94 2.84 -30.48
C VAL A 330 -17.14 2.19 -29.37
N SER A 331 -15.99 1.59 -29.71
CA SER A 331 -15.07 1.00 -28.74
C SER A 331 -13.64 0.97 -29.26
N LEU A 332 -12.69 1.17 -28.35
CA LEU A 332 -11.27 0.98 -28.56
C LEU A 332 -10.67 0.25 -27.35
N GLU A 333 -10.25 -1.01 -27.56
CA GLU A 333 -9.64 -1.86 -26.54
C GLU A 333 -8.29 -1.29 -26.05
N ALA A 334 -7.86 -1.71 -24.86
CA ALA A 334 -6.52 -1.41 -24.34
C ALA A 334 -5.43 -1.91 -25.31
N GLY A 335 -4.45 -1.09 -25.62
CA GLY A 335 -3.41 -1.33 -26.65
C GLY A 335 -3.92 -1.22 -28.09
N GLY A 336 -5.20 -0.94 -28.31
CA GLY A 336 -5.81 -0.88 -29.63
C GLY A 336 -5.47 0.38 -30.42
N THR A 337 -5.65 0.34 -31.74
CA THR A 337 -5.52 1.51 -32.62
C THR A 337 -6.68 1.58 -33.62
N ALA A 338 -7.44 2.67 -33.60
CA ALA A 338 -8.44 2.97 -34.62
C ALA A 338 -7.79 3.74 -35.77
N HIS A 339 -8.10 3.35 -37.00
CA HIS A 339 -7.61 4.02 -38.22
C HIS A 339 -8.78 4.69 -38.93
N ILE A 340 -8.71 6.02 -39.04
CA ILE A 340 -9.77 6.86 -39.60
C ILE A 340 -9.19 7.65 -40.78
N ILE A 341 -9.97 7.77 -41.85
CA ILE A 341 -9.61 8.55 -43.04
C ILE A 341 -10.63 9.65 -43.24
N HIS A 342 -10.17 10.90 -43.36
CA HIS A 342 -10.99 12.04 -43.78
C HIS A 342 -10.48 12.56 -45.12
N THR A 343 -11.37 12.71 -46.11
CA THR A 343 -11.05 13.34 -47.41
C THR A 343 -11.79 14.68 -47.52
N ILE A 344 -11.05 15.79 -47.47
CA ILE A 344 -11.58 17.15 -47.31
C ILE A 344 -11.19 18.02 -48.50
N THR A 345 -12.11 18.82 -49.05
CA THR A 345 -11.76 19.84 -50.06
C THR A 345 -11.00 21.01 -49.44
N THR A 346 -10.09 21.60 -50.22
CA THR A 346 -9.35 22.82 -49.83
C THR A 346 -10.00 24.06 -50.45
N PRO A 347 -10.80 24.83 -49.70
CA PRO A 347 -11.43 26.03 -50.24
C PRO A 347 -10.41 27.12 -50.57
N HIS A 348 -9.27 27.14 -49.86
CA HIS A 348 -8.24 28.16 -50.01
C HIS A 348 -6.87 27.55 -50.34
N PHE A 349 -5.88 28.41 -50.57
CA PHE A 349 -4.48 28.00 -50.74
C PHE A 349 -3.53 28.85 -49.89
N GLY A 350 -2.27 28.42 -49.78
CA GLY A 350 -1.32 28.96 -48.82
C GLY A 350 -1.16 28.01 -47.65
N TYR A 351 -1.54 28.44 -46.44
CA TYR A 351 -1.55 27.59 -45.26
C TYR A 351 -2.94 27.54 -44.64
N GLU A 352 -3.48 26.33 -44.52
CA GLU A 352 -4.80 26.07 -43.96
C GLU A 352 -4.70 25.32 -42.62
N PRO A 353 -5.29 25.86 -41.53
CA PRO A 353 -5.23 25.23 -40.22
C PRO A 353 -6.26 24.10 -40.10
N HIS A 354 -5.80 22.98 -39.55
CA HIS A 354 -6.62 21.84 -39.14
C HIS A 354 -6.39 21.59 -37.65
N VAL A 355 -7.47 21.28 -36.93
CA VAL A 355 -7.38 20.86 -35.53
C VAL A 355 -8.03 19.50 -35.39
N PHE A 356 -7.27 18.53 -34.89
CA PHE A 356 -7.74 17.20 -34.52
C PHE A 356 -7.78 17.13 -33.01
N GLN A 357 -8.88 16.66 -32.46
CA GLN A 357 -9.05 16.55 -31.02
C GLN A 357 -9.87 15.32 -30.65
N ILE A 358 -9.42 14.58 -29.64
CA ILE A 358 -10.21 13.52 -29.02
C ILE A 358 -11.10 14.17 -27.95
N ASP A 359 -12.39 13.83 -27.97
CA ASP A 359 -13.36 14.20 -26.95
C ASP A 359 -13.83 12.92 -26.23
N THR A 360 -13.45 12.81 -24.96
CA THR A 360 -13.73 11.64 -24.11
C THR A 360 -14.04 12.09 -22.67
N GLN A 361 -14.85 11.31 -21.99
CA GLN A 361 -15.16 11.49 -20.56
C GLN A 361 -14.33 10.59 -19.65
N ILE A 362 -13.49 9.72 -20.23
CA ILE A 362 -12.60 8.85 -19.45
C ILE A 362 -11.41 9.65 -18.93
N PHE A 363 -10.93 9.31 -17.74
CA PHE A 363 -9.69 9.89 -17.23
C PHE A 363 -8.52 9.47 -18.13
N ASP A 364 -7.75 10.47 -18.56
CA ASP A 364 -6.55 10.33 -19.37
C ASP A 364 -5.38 11.04 -18.68
N PRO A 365 -4.27 10.33 -18.37
CA PRO A 365 -3.14 10.92 -17.67
C PRO A 365 -2.30 11.87 -18.56
N SER A 366 -2.41 11.79 -19.88
CA SER A 366 -1.57 12.47 -20.86
C SER A 366 -2.34 13.34 -21.85
N SER A 367 -3.44 13.98 -21.42
CA SER A 367 -4.40 14.70 -22.29
C SER A 367 -3.87 15.74 -23.30
N VAL A 368 -2.58 16.07 -23.26
CA VAL A 368 -1.91 16.93 -24.25
C VAL A 368 -1.73 16.25 -25.61
N ASP A 369 -1.64 14.92 -25.68
CA ASP A 369 -1.47 14.16 -26.94
C ASP A 369 -2.81 13.84 -27.65
N GLN A 370 -3.91 14.27 -27.04
CA GLN A 370 -5.27 14.17 -27.56
C GLN A 370 -5.61 15.31 -28.54
N ARG A 371 -4.70 16.25 -28.78
CA ARG A 371 -4.94 17.39 -29.68
C ARG A 371 -3.74 17.67 -30.58
N ILE A 372 -3.98 17.72 -31.89
CA ILE A 372 -2.99 18.08 -32.91
C ILE A 372 -3.50 19.26 -33.71
N GLU A 373 -2.71 20.33 -33.75
CA GLU A 373 -2.90 21.41 -34.72
C GLU A 373 -1.94 21.19 -35.89
N LEU A 374 -2.48 21.15 -37.11
CA LEU A 374 -1.73 20.94 -38.33
C LEU A 374 -1.98 22.12 -39.26
N ASN A 375 -0.92 22.87 -39.59
CA ASN A 375 -1.01 23.93 -40.59
C ASN A 375 -0.61 23.38 -41.96
N GLN A 376 -1.59 22.98 -42.76
CA GLN A 376 -1.37 22.29 -44.02
C GLN A 376 -0.94 23.26 -45.12
N PRO A 377 0.22 23.05 -45.77
CA PRO A 377 0.59 23.83 -46.95
C PRO A 377 -0.23 23.36 -48.16
N VAL A 378 -1.01 24.27 -48.74
CA VAL A 378 -1.84 24.03 -49.93
C VAL A 378 -1.29 24.84 -51.10
N LEU A 379 -0.74 24.13 -52.09
CA LEU A 379 -0.26 24.70 -53.34
C LEU A 379 -1.40 25.31 -54.14
N GLY A 380 -1.20 26.56 -54.56
CA GLY A 380 -2.12 27.28 -55.42
C GLY A 380 -1.40 28.07 -56.51
N PRO A 381 -2.07 29.07 -57.10
CA PRO A 381 -1.46 30.02 -58.02
C PRO A 381 -0.27 30.75 -57.39
N SER A 382 0.58 31.34 -58.23
CA SER A 382 1.68 32.18 -57.73
C SER A 382 1.15 33.32 -56.84
N ILE A 383 1.68 33.42 -55.63
CA ILE A 383 1.35 34.48 -54.69
C ILE A 383 1.87 35.81 -55.22
N ARG A 384 0.96 36.77 -55.42
CA ARG A 384 1.28 38.12 -55.89
C ARG A 384 0.62 39.15 -55.00
N LEU A 385 1.45 39.99 -54.37
CA LEU A 385 1.00 41.25 -53.75
C LEU A 385 1.00 42.33 -54.83
N THR A 386 -0.17 42.89 -55.12
CA THR A 386 -0.32 44.02 -56.02
C THR A 386 -0.40 45.31 -55.22
N ILE A 387 0.42 46.29 -55.59
CA ILE A 387 0.50 47.59 -54.93
C ILE A 387 0.12 48.65 -55.96
N GLY A 388 -1.04 49.26 -55.79
CA GLY A 388 -1.50 50.41 -56.56
C GLY A 388 -1.26 51.70 -55.78
N HIS A 389 -0.72 52.72 -56.44
CA HIS A 389 -0.54 54.05 -55.84
C HIS A 389 -1.75 54.92 -56.16
N MET A 390 -2.45 55.41 -55.13
CA MET A 390 -3.64 56.25 -55.28
C MET A 390 -3.27 57.73 -55.23
N ASP A 391 -2.60 58.15 -54.16
CA ASP A 391 -2.01 59.47 -53.96
C ASP A 391 -0.70 59.36 -53.15
N LYS A 392 -0.06 60.48 -52.78
CA LYS A 392 1.28 60.47 -52.13
C LYS A 392 1.37 59.66 -50.81
N ARG A 393 0.25 59.33 -50.18
CA ARG A 393 0.22 58.68 -48.86
C ARG A 393 -0.73 57.49 -48.78
N THR A 394 -1.48 57.21 -49.84
CA THR A 394 -2.47 56.14 -49.87
C THR A 394 -2.09 55.08 -50.90
N HIS A 395 -1.93 53.85 -50.41
CA HIS A 395 -1.68 52.68 -51.24
C HIS A 395 -2.87 51.74 -51.23
N ARG A 396 -3.20 51.21 -52.41
CA ARG A 396 -4.17 50.13 -52.60
C ARG A 396 -3.43 48.82 -52.69
N LEU A 397 -3.68 47.93 -51.74
CA LEU A 397 -3.02 46.64 -51.62
C LEU A 397 -4.02 45.53 -51.91
N SER A 398 -3.66 44.59 -52.79
CA SER A 398 -4.49 43.41 -53.06
C SER A 398 -3.66 42.16 -53.27
N TRP A 399 -4.26 41.03 -52.96
CA TRP A 399 -3.74 39.70 -53.22
C TRP A 399 -4.92 38.76 -53.49
N HIS A 400 -4.64 37.50 -53.82
CA HIS A 400 -5.70 36.56 -54.16
C HIS A 400 -6.69 36.40 -52.98
N PRO A 401 -8.02 36.52 -53.20
CA PRO A 401 -9.01 36.50 -52.12
C PRO A 401 -9.03 35.18 -51.33
N ASP A 402 -8.65 34.08 -51.99
CA ASP A 402 -8.51 32.74 -51.38
C ASP A 402 -7.12 32.42 -50.83
N LEU A 403 -6.22 33.39 -50.69
CA LEU A 403 -4.95 33.17 -50.00
C LEU A 403 -5.18 33.18 -48.48
N ARG A 404 -4.69 32.15 -47.77
CA ARG A 404 -4.77 32.02 -46.30
C ARG A 404 -3.40 31.73 -45.69
N GLY A 405 -3.24 32.07 -44.42
CA GLY A 405 -2.00 31.85 -43.67
C GLY A 405 -0.85 32.79 -44.03
N PHE A 406 -1.16 33.95 -44.62
CA PHE A 406 -0.21 35.02 -44.89
C PHE A 406 -0.64 36.30 -44.17
N GLU A 407 0.34 37.05 -43.69
CA GLU A 407 0.19 38.32 -43.02
C GLU A 407 0.81 39.44 -43.85
N LEU A 408 0.08 40.55 -43.99
CA LEU A 408 0.61 41.76 -44.61
C LEU A 408 1.40 42.56 -43.56
N ARG A 409 2.66 42.84 -43.88
CA ARG A 409 3.53 43.70 -43.09
C ARG A 409 4.03 44.87 -43.91
N ALA A 410 4.32 45.98 -43.24
CA ALA A 410 5.00 47.12 -43.83
C ALA A 410 6.28 47.52 -43.10
N GLY A 411 7.20 48.13 -43.82
CA GLY A 411 8.44 48.67 -43.28
C GLY A 411 8.75 50.03 -43.89
N SER A 412 9.43 50.88 -43.13
CA SER A 412 9.81 52.23 -43.54
C SER A 412 11.09 52.29 -44.38
N ALA A 413 11.85 51.19 -44.40
CA ALA A 413 13.11 51.06 -45.13
C ALA A 413 13.40 49.60 -45.49
N LEU A 414 14.08 49.36 -46.62
CA LEU A 414 14.71 48.07 -46.96
C LEU A 414 16.13 47.97 -46.38
N SER A 415 16.29 48.27 -45.09
CA SER A 415 17.56 48.11 -44.37
C SER A 415 17.81 46.65 -44.00
N ASN A 416 19.03 46.26 -43.64
CA ASN A 416 19.26 44.96 -43.02
C ASN A 416 19.69 45.16 -41.55
N PRO A 417 18.87 44.75 -40.56
CA PRO A 417 17.53 44.16 -40.68
C PRO A 417 16.44 45.18 -41.05
N VAL A 418 15.36 44.72 -41.69
CA VAL A 418 14.14 45.51 -41.92
C VAL A 418 13.26 45.38 -40.68
N SER A 419 12.83 46.50 -40.11
CA SER A 419 11.78 46.51 -39.09
C SER A 419 10.41 46.46 -39.75
N TRP A 420 9.79 45.29 -39.75
CA TRP A 420 8.43 45.10 -40.27
C TRP A 420 7.39 45.30 -39.16
N SER A 421 6.37 46.11 -39.42
CA SER A 421 5.18 46.26 -38.60
C SER A 421 3.99 45.54 -39.23
N LYS A 422 3.22 44.83 -38.41
CA LYS A 422 1.96 44.21 -38.84
C LYS A 422 0.98 45.31 -39.22
N LEU A 423 0.42 45.23 -40.43
CA LEU A 423 -0.58 46.17 -40.89
C LEU A 423 -1.99 45.71 -40.58
N LEU A 424 -2.37 44.50 -41.02
CA LEU A 424 -3.63 43.79 -40.75
C LEU A 424 -3.59 42.41 -41.42
N SER A 425 -4.44 41.46 -41.00
CA SER A 425 -4.64 40.15 -41.65
C SER A 425 -6.07 39.66 -41.42
N PRO A 426 -6.79 39.09 -42.41
CA PRO A 426 -6.68 39.20 -43.88
C PRO A 426 -7.55 40.34 -44.48
N LEU A 427 -7.66 40.45 -45.83
CA LEU A 427 -8.63 41.34 -46.51
C LEU A 427 -10.03 41.14 -45.89
N PRO A 428 -10.82 42.21 -45.64
CA PRO A 428 -12.20 42.06 -45.19
C PRO A 428 -12.98 41.15 -46.14
N LEU A 429 -13.83 40.27 -45.59
CA LEU A 429 -14.63 39.34 -46.40
C LEU A 429 -15.44 40.12 -47.44
N GLY A 430 -15.20 39.84 -48.73
CA GLY A 430 -15.90 40.47 -49.86
C GLY A 430 -15.17 41.64 -50.51
N GLU A 431 -14.05 42.11 -49.93
CA GLU A 431 -13.23 43.17 -50.51
C GLU A 431 -12.16 42.62 -51.46
N SER A 432 -11.91 43.31 -52.57
CA SER A 432 -10.88 42.95 -53.56
C SER A 432 -9.54 43.64 -53.31
N PHE A 433 -9.51 44.62 -52.41
CA PHE A 433 -8.34 45.39 -52.02
C PHE A 433 -8.54 46.02 -50.65
N MET A 434 -7.46 46.49 -50.03
CA MET A 434 -7.47 47.40 -48.89
C MET A 434 -6.76 48.69 -49.28
N GLU A 435 -7.28 49.81 -48.78
CA GLU A 435 -6.60 51.10 -48.87
C GLU A 435 -5.91 51.40 -47.54
N PHE A 436 -4.63 51.74 -47.61
CA PHE A 436 -3.81 52.04 -46.46
C PHE A 436 -3.20 53.42 -46.62
N GLU A 437 -3.55 54.32 -45.71
CA GLU A 437 -2.92 55.63 -45.59
C GLU A 437 -1.73 55.57 -44.63
N HIS A 438 -0.58 56.12 -45.02
CA HIS A 438 0.64 56.12 -44.23
C HIS A 438 1.24 57.51 -44.06
N SER A 439 1.94 57.73 -42.94
CA SER A 439 2.56 59.01 -42.60
C SER A 439 3.96 59.19 -43.19
N GLU A 440 4.64 58.10 -43.54
CA GLU A 440 6.01 58.09 -44.04
C GLU A 440 6.09 58.41 -45.54
N MET A 441 7.28 58.79 -46.05
CA MET A 441 7.46 59.08 -47.48
C MET A 441 7.80 57.83 -48.31
N ASN A 442 8.39 56.82 -47.67
CA ASN A 442 8.73 55.53 -48.28
C ASN A 442 8.15 54.43 -47.39
N ILE A 443 7.37 53.53 -47.98
CA ILE A 443 6.84 52.37 -47.29
C ILE A 443 6.97 51.15 -48.21
N PHE A 444 7.37 50.04 -47.63
CA PHE A 444 7.53 48.76 -48.31
C PHE A 444 6.52 47.78 -47.74
N TYR A 445 6.07 46.83 -48.54
CA TYR A 445 5.09 45.83 -48.13
C TYR A 445 5.61 44.44 -48.43
N ILE A 446 5.27 43.48 -47.57
CA ILE A 446 5.54 42.07 -47.77
C ILE A 446 4.32 41.25 -47.33
N LEU A 447 4.01 40.20 -48.09
CA LEU A 447 3.17 39.11 -47.63
C LEU A 447 4.09 38.03 -47.08
N GLU A 448 4.10 37.88 -45.76
CA GLU A 448 4.90 36.89 -45.08
C GLU A 448 3.99 35.74 -44.64
N PRO A 449 4.40 34.47 -44.80
CA PRO A 449 3.70 33.37 -44.16
C PRO A 449 3.57 33.67 -42.66
N MET A 450 2.36 33.55 -42.11
CA MET A 450 2.20 33.57 -40.66
C MET A 450 3.00 32.38 -40.13
N ALA A 451 3.95 32.65 -39.22
CA ALA A 451 4.87 31.64 -38.72
C ALA A 451 4.11 30.34 -38.46
N ALA A 452 4.55 29.26 -39.12
CA ALA A 452 4.09 27.94 -38.79
C ALA A 452 4.32 27.77 -37.29
N GLY A 453 3.29 27.31 -36.55
CA GLY A 453 3.59 26.49 -35.37
C GLY A 453 4.61 25.41 -35.80
N PRO A 454 5.52 25.03 -34.89
CA PRO A 454 6.83 24.46 -35.18
C PRO A 454 6.95 23.54 -36.39
#